data_AF-A0A9E2QQ20-F1
#
_entry.id   AF-A0A9E2QQ20-F1
#
_cell.length_a   1.000
_cell.length_b   1.000
_cell.length_c   1.000
_cell.angle_alpha   90.00
_cell.angle_beta   90.00
_cell.angle_gamma   90.00
#
_symmetry.space_group_name_H-M   'P 1'
#
loop_
_entity.id
_entity.type
_entity.pdbx_description
1 polymer ?
#
loop_
_entity_poly.entity_id
_entity_poly.type
_entity_poly.pdbx_seq_one_letter_code
_entity_poly.pdbx_strand_id
1 'polypeptide(L)'
;MRYVHSFLCFTLGSLFIASGLLKLFPIEPFEYNFVRLGMANWLTAPIISRSLIGLEVGLGLFLSLQFYLKRFTLRATLFLLIFFSIYLVYQLLTEGNSGNCGCFGTFLEMTPLESLIKNMMMIGAVVWLSITKQEPFLRLEENKIIKRVVLLGCISASFILPYALNIPEFISQNQFDKNQTNYPLDLTELYNSPDAPATDVRRGKHILSLMSLRCEHCKMAAFKMAIIFKRHPEMPFYNLYKGNAEKNLATFFAFTHAEAIPYSMYNTQDFITLSGGELPAIYWLEDGNVVRTSGYIDLEEQEIINWLNEP
;
A
#
# COMPACT_ATOMS: atom_id res chain seq x y z
N MET A 1 15.15 -6.72 -39.20
CA MET A 1 14.23 -7.56 -38.39
C MET A 1 14.79 -7.87 -37.01
N ARG A 2 15.96 -8.53 -36.87
CA ARG A 2 16.54 -8.93 -35.57
C ARG A 2 16.74 -7.77 -34.58
N TYR A 3 17.30 -6.64 -35.02
CA TYR A 3 17.50 -5.47 -34.16
C TYR A 3 16.18 -4.84 -33.68
N VAL A 4 15.19 -4.71 -34.57
CA VAL A 4 13.86 -4.18 -34.23
C VAL A 4 13.18 -5.05 -33.18
N HIS A 5 13.23 -6.37 -33.36
CA HIS A 5 12.69 -7.32 -32.40
C HIS A 5 13.39 -7.21 -31.04
N SER A 6 14.73 -7.10 -31.04
CA SER A 6 15.50 -6.98 -29.81
C SER A 6 15.25 -5.67 -29.08
N PHE A 7 15.17 -4.57 -29.82
CA PHE A 7 14.85 -3.26 -29.29
C PHE A 7 13.45 -3.25 -28.66
N LEU A 8 12.46 -3.87 -29.31
CA LEU A 8 11.10 -3.95 -28.77
C LEU A 8 11.03 -4.81 -27.50
N CYS A 9 11.77 -5.92 -27.44
CA CYS A 9 11.86 -6.73 -26.23
C CYS A 9 12.49 -5.95 -25.07
N PHE A 10 13.58 -5.21 -25.33
CA PHE A 10 14.28 -4.42 -24.32
C PHE A 10 13.45 -3.24 -23.81
N THR A 11 12.74 -2.55 -24.70
CA THR A 11 11.85 -1.46 -24.33
C THR A 11 10.66 -1.95 -23.51
N LEU A 12 9.98 -3.03 -23.94
CA LEU A 12 8.92 -3.65 -23.14
C LEU A 12 9.45 -4.14 -21.79
N GLY A 13 10.60 -4.81 -21.76
CA GLY A 13 11.21 -5.30 -20.53
C GLY A 13 11.53 -4.17 -19.55
N SER A 14 12.11 -3.07 -20.04
CA SER A 14 12.39 -1.87 -19.25
C SER A 14 11.12 -1.23 -18.69
N LEU A 15 10.03 -1.17 -19.47
CA LEU A 15 8.74 -0.66 -19.01
C LEU A 15 8.17 -1.49 -17.86
N PHE A 16 8.24 -2.83 -17.96
CA PHE A 16 7.80 -3.74 -16.89
C PHE A 16 8.63 -3.57 -15.61
N ILE A 17 9.95 -3.49 -15.73
CA ILE A 17 10.85 -3.29 -14.58
C ILE A 17 10.55 -1.94 -13.91
N ALA A 18 10.45 -0.86 -14.69
CA ALA A 18 10.14 0.47 -14.17
C ALA A 18 8.77 0.50 -13.48
N SER A 19 7.75 -0.10 -14.11
CA SER A 19 6.40 -0.20 -13.56
C SER A 19 6.37 -0.94 -12.21
N GLY A 20 7.07 -2.07 -12.10
CA GLY A 20 7.18 -2.81 -10.83
C GLY A 20 7.95 -2.04 -9.75
N LEU A 21 9.09 -1.43 -10.08
CA LEU A 21 9.91 -0.70 -9.11
C LEU A 21 9.24 0.59 -8.61
N LEU A 22 8.50 1.30 -9.48
CA LEU A 22 7.78 2.51 -9.07
C LEU A 22 6.58 2.21 -8.17
N LYS A 23 5.98 1.01 -8.27
CA LYS A 23 4.96 0.54 -7.33
C LYS A 23 5.51 0.20 -5.95
N LEU A 24 6.82 0.00 -5.80
CA LEU A 24 7.44 -0.34 -4.53
C LEU A 24 7.61 0.86 -3.59
N PHE A 25 7.60 2.09 -4.13
CA PHE A 25 7.92 3.31 -3.39
C PHE A 25 6.94 4.45 -3.76
N PRO A 26 5.84 4.66 -3.01
CA PRO A 26 5.29 3.85 -1.90
C PRO A 26 4.43 2.67 -2.39
N ILE A 27 4.45 1.55 -1.67
CA ILE A 27 3.70 0.31 -1.98
C ILE A 27 2.26 0.32 -1.48
N GLU A 28 2.01 1.10 -0.44
CA GLU A 28 0.77 1.21 0.32
C GLU A 28 -0.43 1.58 -0.58
N PRO A 29 -0.33 2.51 -1.56
CA PRO A 29 -1.44 2.80 -2.48
C PRO A 29 -1.84 1.59 -3.34
N PHE A 30 -0.87 0.76 -3.72
CA PHE A 30 -1.13 -0.44 -4.52
C PHE A 30 -1.80 -1.52 -3.66
N GLU A 31 -1.31 -1.76 -2.44
CA GLU A 31 -1.93 -2.67 -1.47
C GLU A 31 -3.35 -2.25 -1.11
N TYR A 32 -3.56 -0.95 -0.84
CA TYR A 32 -4.85 -0.39 -0.50
C TYR A 32 -5.89 -0.62 -1.60
N ASN A 33 -5.50 -0.58 -2.88
CA ASN A 33 -6.43 -0.85 -3.96
C ASN A 33 -6.98 -2.29 -3.91
N PHE A 34 -6.16 -3.29 -3.55
CA PHE A 34 -6.66 -4.67 -3.41
C PHE A 34 -7.62 -4.84 -2.24
N VAL A 35 -7.35 -4.16 -1.12
CA VAL A 35 -8.23 -4.20 0.04
C VAL A 35 -9.55 -3.47 -0.25
N ARG A 36 -9.48 -2.26 -0.81
CA ARG A 36 -10.66 -1.44 -1.10
C ARG A 36 -11.63 -2.12 -2.06
N LEU A 37 -11.09 -2.86 -3.03
CA LEU A 37 -11.89 -3.61 -4.01
C LEU A 37 -12.44 -4.95 -3.46
N GLY A 38 -12.13 -5.30 -2.20
CA GLY A 38 -12.56 -6.55 -1.56
C GLY A 38 -11.87 -7.81 -2.09
N MET A 39 -10.77 -7.65 -2.85
CA MET A 39 -10.03 -8.78 -3.44
C MET A 39 -9.00 -9.39 -2.49
N ALA A 40 -8.55 -8.63 -1.51
CA ALA A 40 -7.60 -9.07 -0.49
C ALA A 40 -7.96 -8.46 0.87
N ASN A 41 -7.46 -9.06 1.94
CA ASN A 41 -7.47 -8.47 3.28
C ASN A 41 -6.09 -7.84 3.59
N TRP A 42 -5.98 -7.10 4.68
CA TRP A 42 -4.74 -6.42 5.08
C TRP A 42 -3.54 -7.35 5.33
N LEU A 43 -3.78 -8.64 5.59
CA LEU A 43 -2.72 -9.65 5.74
C LEU A 43 -2.25 -10.19 4.39
N THR A 44 -3.17 -10.36 3.43
CA THR A 44 -2.89 -10.95 2.12
C THR A 44 -2.50 -9.91 1.08
N ALA A 45 -2.95 -8.66 1.21
CA ALA A 45 -2.64 -7.57 0.28
C ALA A 45 -1.13 -7.29 0.18
N PRO A 46 -0.35 -7.25 1.28
CA PRO A 46 1.10 -7.11 1.21
C PRO A 46 1.79 -8.25 0.44
N ILE A 47 1.32 -9.48 0.63
CA ILE A 47 1.87 -10.68 -0.02
C ILE A 47 1.54 -10.69 -1.52
N ILE A 48 0.28 -10.45 -1.87
CA ILE A 48 -0.21 -10.41 -3.24
C ILE A 48 0.48 -9.31 -4.02
N SER A 49 0.58 -8.10 -3.44
CA SER A 49 1.19 -6.94 -4.09
C SER A 49 2.66 -7.16 -4.42
N ARG A 50 3.46 -7.64 -3.45
CA ARG A 50 4.88 -7.96 -3.68
C ARG A 50 5.08 -9.11 -4.65
N SER A 51 4.21 -10.12 -4.61
CA SER A 51 4.23 -11.23 -5.57
C SER A 51 3.95 -10.76 -7.00
N LEU A 52 2.96 -9.88 -7.19
CA LEU A 52 2.64 -9.29 -8.49
C LEU A 52 3.75 -8.37 -9.00
N ILE A 53 4.33 -7.53 -8.13
CA ILE A 53 5.48 -6.70 -8.47
C ILE A 53 6.68 -7.57 -8.87
N GLY A 54 6.94 -8.66 -8.14
CA GLY A 54 8.00 -9.61 -8.47
C GLY A 54 7.78 -10.30 -9.82
N LEU A 55 6.54 -10.69 -10.14
CA LEU A 55 6.19 -11.20 -11.46
C LEU A 55 6.43 -10.18 -12.56
N GLU A 56 6.10 -8.91 -12.32
CA GLU A 56 6.26 -7.82 -13.27
C GLU A 56 7.75 -7.55 -13.57
N VAL A 57 8.57 -7.39 -12.52
CA VAL A 57 10.02 -7.21 -12.65
C VAL A 57 10.67 -8.44 -13.30
N GLY A 58 10.27 -9.65 -12.91
CA GLY A 58 10.83 -10.88 -13.45
C GLY A 58 10.51 -11.10 -14.92
N LEU A 59 9.28 -10.84 -15.35
CA LEU A 59 8.93 -10.87 -16.77
C LEU A 59 9.63 -9.76 -17.54
N GLY A 60 9.82 -8.58 -16.93
CA GLY A 60 10.62 -7.51 -17.50
C GLY A 60 12.08 -7.92 -17.76
N LEU A 61 12.72 -8.57 -16.79
CA LEU A 61 14.07 -9.12 -16.95
C LEU A 61 14.13 -10.21 -18.02
N PHE A 62 13.15 -11.12 -18.06
CA PHE A 62 13.09 -12.17 -19.07
C PHE A 62 12.87 -11.63 -20.48
N LEU A 63 12.08 -10.56 -20.65
CA LEU A 63 11.91 -9.86 -21.92
C LEU A 63 13.21 -9.19 -22.36
N SER A 64 13.85 -8.42 -21.46
CA SER A 64 15.11 -7.73 -21.75
C SER A 64 16.26 -8.68 -22.13
N LEU A 65 16.34 -9.83 -21.46
CA LEU A 65 17.35 -10.87 -21.72
C LEU A 65 16.93 -11.88 -22.80
N GLN A 66 15.69 -11.81 -23.30
CA GLN A 66 15.11 -12.72 -24.30
C GLN A 66 15.10 -14.19 -23.87
N PHE A 67 15.00 -14.48 -22.57
CA PHE A 67 14.96 -15.85 -22.08
C PHE A 67 13.61 -16.51 -22.34
N TYR A 68 13.64 -17.75 -22.85
CA TYR A 68 12.46 -18.59 -23.12
C TYR A 68 11.30 -17.85 -23.82
N LEU A 69 11.65 -16.92 -24.71
CA LEU A 69 10.77 -15.82 -25.13
C LEU A 69 9.40 -16.29 -25.65
N LYS A 70 9.36 -17.15 -26.68
CA LYS A 70 8.08 -17.67 -27.23
C LYS A 70 7.40 -18.72 -26.39
N ARG A 71 8.18 -19.55 -25.70
CA ARG A 71 7.66 -20.72 -24.96
C ARG A 71 6.94 -20.30 -23.70
N PHE A 72 7.49 -19.30 -22.99
CA PHE A 72 7.02 -18.88 -21.69
C PHE A 72 6.82 -17.37 -21.62
N THR A 73 7.87 -16.57 -21.79
CA THR A 73 7.88 -15.14 -21.41
C THR A 73 6.79 -14.33 -22.12
N LEU A 74 6.68 -14.37 -23.45
CA LEU A 74 5.64 -13.63 -24.18
C LEU A 74 4.23 -14.06 -23.78
N ARG A 75 4.02 -15.37 -23.52
CA ARG A 75 2.70 -15.89 -23.09
C ARG A 75 2.35 -15.44 -21.68
N ALA A 76 3.32 -15.47 -20.77
CA ALA A 76 3.15 -15.02 -19.39
C ALA A 76 2.97 -13.49 -19.32
N THR A 77 3.73 -12.71 -20.09
CA THR A 77 3.53 -11.26 -20.25
C THR A 77 2.15 -10.94 -20.78
N LEU A 78 1.68 -11.66 -21.81
CA LEU A 78 0.33 -11.48 -22.35
C LEU A 78 -0.74 -11.76 -21.29
N PHE A 79 -0.62 -12.86 -20.55
CA PHE A 79 -1.53 -13.21 -19.46
C PHE A 79 -1.56 -12.12 -18.38
N LEU A 80 -0.39 -11.64 -17.94
CA LEU A 80 -0.29 -10.60 -16.91
C LEU A 80 -0.88 -9.27 -17.39
N LEU A 81 -0.67 -8.87 -18.65
CA LEU A 81 -1.28 -7.67 -19.23
C LEU A 81 -2.80 -7.78 -19.30
N ILE A 82 -3.33 -8.94 -19.70
CA ILE A 82 -4.78 -9.18 -19.73
C ILE A 82 -5.33 -9.10 -18.30
N PHE A 83 -4.68 -9.74 -17.33
CA PHE A 83 -5.07 -9.68 -15.92
C PHE A 83 -5.12 -8.23 -15.39
N PHE A 84 -4.06 -7.44 -15.59
CA PHE A 84 -4.05 -6.03 -15.19
C PHE A 84 -5.07 -5.18 -15.97
N SER A 85 -5.36 -5.53 -17.21
CA SER A 85 -6.38 -4.81 -18.00
C SER A 85 -7.78 -5.09 -17.47
N ILE A 86 -8.10 -6.35 -17.11
CA ILE A 86 -9.37 -6.70 -16.46
C ILE A 86 -9.51 -5.97 -15.12
N TYR A 87 -8.43 -5.95 -14.33
CA TYR A 87 -8.38 -5.20 -13.07
C TYR A 87 -8.66 -3.70 -13.27
N LEU A 88 -8.03 -3.06 -14.28
CA LEU A 88 -8.25 -1.64 -14.58
C LEU A 88 -9.66 -1.36 -15.09
N VAL A 89 -10.25 -2.26 -15.89
CA VAL A 89 -11.64 -2.16 -16.31
C VAL A 89 -12.57 -2.24 -15.10
N TYR A 90 -12.33 -3.17 -14.18
CA TYR A 90 -13.10 -3.27 -12.93
C TYR A 90 -13.01 -1.97 -12.13
N GLN A 91 -11.80 -1.44 -11.93
CA GLN A 91 -11.58 -0.17 -11.24
C GLN A 91 -12.30 1.00 -11.94
N LEU A 92 -12.27 1.06 -13.28
CA LEU A 92 -12.95 2.08 -14.06
C LEU A 92 -14.47 2.03 -13.89
N LEU A 93 -15.05 0.83 -13.75
CA LEU A 93 -16.50 0.65 -13.55
C LEU A 93 -16.95 0.99 -12.12
N THR A 94 -16.09 0.77 -11.11
CA THR A 94 -16.45 1.01 -9.70
C THR A 94 -16.10 2.42 -9.22
N GLU A 95 -14.98 2.99 -9.68
CA GLU A 95 -14.43 4.26 -9.18
C GLU A 95 -14.47 5.38 -10.22
N GLY A 96 -14.79 5.07 -11.47
CA GLY A 96 -14.75 6.02 -12.57
C GLY A 96 -13.32 6.30 -13.06
N ASN A 97 -13.17 7.30 -13.93
CA ASN A 97 -11.89 7.63 -14.57
C ASN A 97 -11.07 8.69 -13.81
N SER A 98 -11.35 8.92 -12.53
CA SER A 98 -10.69 9.94 -11.73
C SER A 98 -9.70 9.32 -10.73
N GLY A 99 -8.51 9.89 -10.65
CA GLY A 99 -7.48 9.49 -9.67
C GLY A 99 -6.36 8.63 -10.26
N ASN A 100 -5.40 8.28 -9.40
CA ASN A 100 -4.25 7.46 -9.75
C ASN A 100 -4.61 5.97 -9.61
N CYS A 101 -4.54 5.21 -10.72
CA CYS A 101 -4.81 3.77 -10.73
C CYS A 101 -3.75 2.93 -10.00
N GLY A 102 -2.63 3.52 -9.57
CA GLY A 102 -1.54 2.85 -8.87
C GLY A 102 -0.67 1.97 -9.75
N CYS A 103 -0.87 1.98 -11.09
CA CYS A 103 -0.07 1.17 -12.02
C CYS A 103 1.39 1.59 -12.15
N PHE A 104 1.78 2.82 -11.77
CA PHE A 104 3.17 3.28 -11.73
C PHE A 104 3.48 3.95 -10.38
N GLY A 105 2.82 3.50 -9.31
CA GLY A 105 2.92 4.14 -8.00
C GLY A 105 2.44 5.59 -8.03
N THR A 106 2.95 6.40 -7.11
CA THR A 106 2.60 7.84 -7.00
C THR A 106 3.51 8.75 -7.81
N PHE A 107 4.58 8.22 -8.40
CA PHE A 107 5.55 9.02 -9.16
C PHE A 107 5.05 9.40 -10.55
N LEU A 108 4.28 8.51 -11.19
CA LEU A 108 3.59 8.76 -12.46
C LEU A 108 2.10 8.49 -12.27
N GLU A 109 1.38 9.52 -11.86
CA GLU A 109 -0.08 9.45 -11.73
C GLU A 109 -0.71 9.31 -13.11
N MET A 110 -1.30 8.15 -13.39
CA MET A 110 -2.06 7.89 -14.61
C MET A 110 -3.49 7.52 -14.25
N THR A 111 -4.43 7.99 -15.06
CA THR A 111 -5.84 7.58 -14.96
C THR A 111 -5.99 6.10 -15.34
N PRO A 112 -7.06 5.43 -14.87
CA PRO A 112 -7.34 4.04 -15.26
C PRO A 112 -7.42 3.86 -16.78
N LEU A 113 -8.01 4.83 -17.51
CA LEU A 113 -8.12 4.78 -18.97
C LEU A 113 -6.76 4.90 -19.66
N GLU A 114 -5.88 5.82 -19.23
CA GLU A 114 -4.53 5.96 -19.77
C GLU A 114 -3.71 4.67 -19.58
N SER A 115 -3.82 4.05 -18.40
CA SER A 115 -3.15 2.79 -18.11
C SER A 115 -3.70 1.63 -18.93
N LEU A 116 -5.02 1.61 -19.20
CA LEU A 116 -5.64 0.60 -20.06
C LEU A 116 -5.16 0.74 -21.52
N ILE A 117 -5.10 1.97 -22.05
CA ILE A 117 -4.59 2.24 -23.40
C ILE A 117 -3.12 1.79 -23.51
N LYS A 118 -2.29 2.09 -22.51
CA LYS A 118 -0.91 1.61 -22.44
C LYS A 118 -0.85 0.08 -22.51
N ASN A 119 -1.65 -0.62 -21.69
CA ASN A 119 -1.67 -2.08 -21.71
C ASN A 119 -2.09 -2.63 -23.07
N MET A 120 -3.08 -2.02 -23.74
CA MET A 120 -3.49 -2.43 -25.09
C MET A 120 -2.38 -2.27 -26.13
N MET A 121 -1.61 -1.17 -26.07
CA MET A 121 -0.43 -0.99 -26.92
C MET A 121 0.63 -2.07 -26.65
N MET A 122 0.89 -2.38 -25.39
CA MET A 122 1.85 -3.42 -25.00
C MET A 122 1.38 -4.82 -25.42
N ILE A 123 0.08 -5.12 -25.31
CA ILE A 123 -0.51 -6.37 -25.81
C ILE A 123 -0.29 -6.50 -27.32
N GLY A 124 -0.55 -5.43 -28.09
CA GLY A 124 -0.30 -5.41 -29.53
C GLY A 124 1.17 -5.70 -29.86
N ALA A 125 2.11 -5.09 -29.12
CA ALA A 125 3.54 -5.34 -29.27
C ALA A 125 3.92 -6.80 -28.96
N VAL A 126 3.39 -7.38 -27.86
CA VAL A 126 3.64 -8.78 -27.47
C VAL A 126 3.07 -9.76 -28.50
N VAL A 127 1.86 -9.51 -29.01
CA VAL A 127 1.25 -10.33 -30.06
C VAL A 127 2.09 -10.28 -31.34
N TRP A 128 2.54 -9.10 -31.75
CA TRP A 128 3.41 -8.94 -32.92
C TRP A 128 4.76 -9.67 -32.75
N LEU A 129 5.36 -9.61 -31.56
CA LEU A 129 6.57 -10.37 -31.22
C LEU A 129 6.35 -11.90 -31.25
N SER A 130 5.14 -12.35 -30.92
CA SER A 130 4.82 -13.79 -30.89
C SER A 130 4.75 -14.43 -32.28
N ILE A 131 4.21 -13.70 -33.27
CA ILE A 131 4.01 -14.18 -34.65
C ILE A 131 5.27 -14.03 -35.53
N THR A 132 6.14 -13.06 -35.25
CA THR A 132 7.35 -12.81 -36.05
C THR A 132 8.42 -13.89 -35.81
N LYS A 133 9.15 -14.33 -36.85
CA LYS A 133 10.29 -15.26 -36.70
C LYS A 133 11.45 -14.58 -35.97
N GLN A 134 12.06 -15.28 -35.02
CA GLN A 134 13.04 -14.73 -34.08
C GLN A 134 14.41 -15.34 -34.29
N GLU A 135 15.42 -14.49 -34.30
CA GLU A 135 16.81 -14.86 -34.06
C GLU A 135 17.23 -14.12 -32.78
N PRO A 136 17.42 -14.78 -31.62
CA PRO A 136 17.75 -14.09 -30.38
C PRO A 136 19.03 -13.27 -30.56
N PHE A 137 19.03 -12.02 -30.11
CA PHE A 137 20.21 -11.15 -30.22
C PHE A 137 21.29 -11.56 -29.21
N LEU A 138 20.90 -11.75 -27.94
CA LEU A 138 21.80 -12.29 -26.92
C LEU A 138 21.96 -13.80 -27.07
N ARG A 139 23.14 -14.23 -27.52
CA ARG A 139 23.58 -15.64 -27.45
C ARG A 139 24.16 -15.97 -26.07
N LEU A 140 23.37 -15.80 -25.01
CA LEU A 140 23.65 -16.43 -23.71
C LEU A 140 23.50 -17.97 -23.77
N GLU A 141 23.29 -18.52 -24.97
CA GLU A 141 22.84 -19.88 -25.25
C GLU A 141 23.95 -20.93 -25.40
N GLU A 142 25.22 -20.55 -25.61
CA GLU A 142 26.25 -21.57 -25.87
C GLU A 142 26.64 -22.34 -24.61
N ASN A 143 26.53 -21.73 -23.43
CA ASN A 143 26.82 -22.40 -22.16
C ASN A 143 25.54 -22.64 -21.34
N LYS A 144 25.11 -23.90 -21.29
CA LYS A 144 23.91 -24.35 -20.53
C LYS A 144 23.99 -23.97 -19.04
N ILE A 145 25.18 -23.92 -18.45
CA ILE A 145 25.37 -23.59 -17.03
C ILE A 145 25.11 -22.09 -16.82
N ILE A 146 25.74 -21.23 -17.62
CA ILE A 146 25.55 -19.76 -17.53
C ILE A 146 24.06 -19.43 -17.69
N LYS A 147 23.39 -20.02 -18.68
CA LYS A 147 21.94 -19.83 -18.88
C LYS A 147 21.11 -20.20 -17.65
N ARG A 148 21.42 -21.31 -16.97
CA ARG A 148 20.72 -21.73 -15.74
C ARG A 148 21.02 -20.81 -14.56
N VAL A 149 22.27 -20.40 -14.39
CA VAL A 149 22.69 -19.50 -13.30
C VAL A 149 22.02 -18.14 -13.44
N VAL A 150 22.04 -17.54 -14.64
CA VAL A 150 21.39 -16.24 -14.88
C VAL A 150 19.88 -16.36 -14.73
N LEU A 151 19.26 -17.46 -15.20
CA LEU A 151 17.84 -17.71 -15.00
C LEU A 151 17.46 -17.75 -13.51
N LEU A 152 18.18 -18.55 -12.72
CA LEU A 152 17.94 -18.66 -11.27
C LEU A 152 18.19 -17.32 -10.57
N GLY A 153 19.22 -16.59 -10.97
CA GLY A 153 19.52 -15.24 -10.46
C GLY A 153 18.42 -14.23 -10.77
N CYS A 154 17.85 -14.25 -11.97
CA CYS A 154 16.72 -13.39 -12.31
C CYS A 154 15.47 -13.74 -11.51
N ILE A 155 15.15 -15.03 -11.35
CA ILE A 155 14.00 -15.47 -10.56
C ILE A 155 14.18 -15.07 -9.09
N SER A 156 15.34 -15.35 -8.49
CA SER A 156 15.61 -15.01 -7.10
C SER A 156 15.59 -13.50 -6.89
N ALA A 157 16.24 -12.71 -7.74
CA ALA A 157 16.21 -11.26 -7.63
C ALA A 157 14.78 -10.71 -7.74
N SER A 158 13.96 -11.24 -8.63
CA SER A 158 12.59 -10.74 -8.84
C SER A 158 11.67 -10.95 -7.64
N PHE A 159 11.81 -12.06 -6.92
CA PHE A 159 10.97 -12.35 -5.76
C PHE A 159 11.61 -11.95 -4.42
N ILE A 160 12.93 -11.86 -4.32
CA ILE A 160 13.61 -11.42 -3.09
C ILE A 160 13.63 -9.89 -3.02
N LEU A 161 13.91 -9.20 -4.13
CA LEU A 161 14.11 -7.74 -4.14
C LEU A 161 12.90 -6.97 -3.58
N PRO A 162 11.64 -7.25 -3.96
CA PRO A 162 10.51 -6.51 -3.40
C PRO A 162 10.37 -6.69 -1.89
N TYR A 163 10.64 -7.90 -1.37
CA TYR A 163 10.55 -8.19 0.06
C TYR A 163 11.76 -7.65 0.85
N ALA A 164 12.93 -7.57 0.22
CA ALA A 164 14.13 -7.02 0.83
C ALA A 164 14.09 -5.48 0.88
N LEU A 165 13.58 -4.86 -0.17
CA LEU A 165 13.45 -3.40 -0.26
C LEU A 165 12.26 -2.86 0.52
N ASN A 166 11.21 -3.66 0.68
CA ASN A 166 10.01 -3.28 1.40
C ASN A 166 9.48 -4.50 2.17
N ILE A 167 9.89 -4.65 3.43
CA ILE A 167 9.52 -5.78 4.28
C ILE A 167 8.01 -5.68 4.61
N PRO A 168 7.22 -6.74 4.44
CA PRO A 168 5.81 -6.72 4.83
C PRO A 168 5.65 -6.38 6.32
N GLU A 169 4.70 -5.50 6.62
CA GLU A 169 4.47 -4.99 7.98
C GLU A 169 4.19 -6.11 8.98
N PHE A 170 3.49 -7.18 8.59
CA PHE A 170 3.26 -8.35 9.46
C PHE A 170 4.53 -9.12 9.84
N ILE A 171 5.63 -8.99 9.09
CA ILE A 171 6.94 -9.56 9.45
C ILE A 171 7.70 -8.57 10.36
N SER A 172 7.45 -7.28 10.18
CA SER A 172 7.97 -6.21 11.05
C SER A 172 7.19 -6.07 12.37
N GLN A 173 6.08 -6.80 12.55
CA GLN A 173 5.20 -6.76 13.74
C GLN A 173 5.86 -7.22 15.06
N ASN A 174 7.13 -7.62 15.05
CA ASN A 174 7.90 -7.80 16.29
C ASN A 174 8.09 -6.50 17.11
N GLN A 175 7.56 -5.35 16.66
CA GLN A 175 7.65 -4.09 17.38
C GLN A 175 6.34 -3.64 18.05
N PHE A 176 5.18 -4.20 17.69
CA PHE A 176 3.89 -3.87 18.31
C PHE A 176 3.01 -5.11 18.41
N ASP A 177 3.40 -6.00 19.33
CA ASP A 177 2.59 -7.15 19.72
C ASP A 177 1.24 -6.63 20.25
N LYS A 178 0.11 -6.92 19.58
CA LYS A 178 -1.24 -6.59 20.08
C LYS A 178 -1.53 -7.22 21.47
N ASN A 179 -0.67 -8.14 21.91
CA ASN A 179 -0.69 -8.79 23.22
C ASN A 179 0.30 -8.18 24.25
N GLN A 180 1.20 -7.28 23.84
CA GLN A 180 2.03 -6.52 24.79
C GLN A 180 1.24 -5.31 25.27
N THR A 181 0.74 -5.41 26.48
CA THR A 181 0.16 -4.30 27.24
C THR A 181 1.25 -3.67 28.11
N ASN A 182 1.14 -2.38 28.41
CA ASN A 182 2.02 -1.60 29.29
C ASN A 182 3.40 -1.30 28.72
N TYR A 183 3.47 -0.73 27.51
CA TYR A 183 4.70 -0.13 26.98
C TYR A 183 4.53 1.39 26.77
N PRO A 184 5.59 2.19 26.95
CA PRO A 184 5.51 3.63 26.72
C PRO A 184 5.34 3.95 25.24
N LEU A 185 4.40 4.84 24.90
CA LEU A 185 4.27 5.35 23.54
C LEU A 185 5.17 6.58 23.38
N ASP A 186 6.12 6.55 22.44
CA ASP A 186 7.01 7.69 22.21
C ASP A 186 6.27 8.83 21.49
N LEU A 187 5.78 9.79 22.28
CA LEU A 187 5.09 10.99 21.82
C LEU A 187 6.02 12.22 21.83
N THR A 188 7.34 12.02 21.95
CA THR A 188 8.31 13.11 22.10
C THR A 188 8.28 14.04 20.89
N GLU A 189 8.26 13.50 19.66
CA GLU A 189 8.16 14.30 18.45
C GLU A 189 6.86 15.09 18.35
N LEU A 190 5.74 14.49 18.78
CA LEU A 190 4.43 15.14 18.76
C LEU A 190 4.41 16.40 19.63
N TYR A 191 5.00 16.33 20.82
CA TYR A 191 5.04 17.44 21.77
C TYR A 191 6.21 18.43 21.55
N ASN A 192 7.22 18.06 20.76
CA ASN A 192 8.29 18.97 20.35
C ASN A 192 7.95 19.75 19.06
N SER A 193 6.85 19.39 18.39
CA SER A 193 6.36 20.08 17.21
C SER A 193 5.78 21.46 17.56
N PRO A 194 5.93 22.49 16.69
CA PRO A 194 5.24 23.77 16.87
C PRO A 194 3.70 23.64 16.91
N ASP A 195 3.16 22.56 16.32
CA ASP A 195 1.73 22.25 16.29
C ASP A 195 1.30 21.24 17.39
N ALA A 196 2.01 21.24 18.53
CA ALA A 196 1.76 20.30 19.61
C ALA A 196 0.29 20.35 20.10
N PRO A 197 -0.31 19.19 20.41
CA PRO A 197 -1.62 19.09 21.06
C PRO A 197 -1.74 19.99 22.30
N ALA A 198 -2.84 20.73 22.42
CA ALA A 198 -3.18 21.43 23.67
C ALA A 198 -3.50 20.44 24.80
N THR A 199 -4.05 19.28 24.46
CA THR A 199 -4.31 18.18 25.40
C THR A 199 -3.04 17.35 25.58
N ASP A 200 -2.59 17.18 26.83
CA ASP A 200 -1.46 16.30 27.14
C ASP A 200 -1.94 14.85 27.29
N VAL A 201 -1.92 14.09 26.20
CA VAL A 201 -2.35 12.68 26.16
C VAL A 201 -1.37 11.74 26.87
N ARG A 202 -0.25 12.25 27.41
CA ARG A 202 0.71 11.48 28.23
C ARG A 202 0.28 11.36 29.69
N ARG A 203 -0.82 11.99 30.10
CA ARG A 203 -1.30 12.00 31.49
C ARG A 203 -2.77 11.59 31.55
N GLY A 204 -3.11 10.69 32.45
CA GLY A 204 -4.47 10.16 32.59
C GLY A 204 -4.84 9.15 31.50
N LYS A 205 -6.14 8.82 31.44
CA LYS A 205 -6.71 7.85 30.50
C LYS A 205 -7.11 8.54 29.21
N HIS A 206 -6.53 8.13 28.09
CA HIS A 206 -6.82 8.66 26.76
C HIS A 206 -7.02 7.56 25.73
N ILE A 207 -7.89 7.80 24.76
CA ILE A 207 -7.98 6.97 23.56
C ILE A 207 -7.41 7.78 22.41
N LEU A 208 -6.13 7.52 22.11
CA LEU A 208 -5.39 8.19 21.05
C LEU A 208 -5.56 7.41 19.74
N SER A 209 -6.10 8.06 18.73
CA SER A 209 -6.22 7.48 17.39
C SER A 209 -5.27 8.13 16.39
N LEU A 210 -4.68 7.34 15.51
CA LEU A 210 -3.93 7.82 14.35
C LEU A 210 -4.69 7.45 13.09
N MET A 211 -5.00 8.46 12.29
CA MET A 211 -5.92 8.34 11.18
C MET A 211 -5.42 9.13 9.97
N SER A 212 -5.69 8.61 8.76
CA SER A 212 -5.48 9.38 7.53
C SER A 212 -6.81 9.93 7.00
N LEU A 213 -6.80 11.18 6.54
CA LEU A 213 -7.97 11.85 5.96
C LEU A 213 -8.50 11.17 4.68
N ARG A 214 -7.71 10.28 4.07
CA ARG A 214 -8.07 9.58 2.82
C ARG A 214 -8.36 8.10 3.02
N CYS A 215 -8.17 7.56 4.22
CA CYS A 215 -8.38 6.14 4.50
C CYS A 215 -9.85 5.88 4.87
N GLU A 216 -10.47 4.90 4.21
CA GLU A 216 -11.89 4.57 4.42
C GLU A 216 -12.14 3.98 5.83
N HIS A 217 -11.25 3.12 6.34
CA HIS A 217 -11.37 2.60 7.71
C HIS A 217 -11.15 3.70 8.76
N CYS A 218 -10.32 4.70 8.46
CA CYS A 218 -10.17 5.87 9.33
C CYS A 218 -11.45 6.71 9.38
N LYS A 219 -12.12 6.90 8.24
CA LYS A 219 -13.44 7.55 8.22
C LYS A 219 -14.45 6.76 9.06
N MET A 220 -14.48 5.44 8.91
CA MET A 220 -15.42 4.63 9.69
C MET A 220 -15.14 4.66 11.19
N ALA A 221 -13.87 4.63 11.58
CA ALA A 221 -13.45 4.77 12.96
C ALA A 221 -13.85 6.14 13.53
N ALA A 222 -13.52 7.23 12.82
CA ALA A 222 -13.87 8.58 13.23
C ALA A 222 -15.40 8.76 13.33
N PHE A 223 -16.16 8.20 12.40
CA PHE A 223 -17.63 8.21 12.44
C PHE A 223 -18.18 7.47 13.67
N LYS A 224 -17.65 6.28 13.97
CA LYS A 224 -18.02 5.51 15.17
C LYS A 224 -17.68 6.27 16.45
N MET A 225 -16.47 6.83 16.54
CA MET A 225 -16.04 7.66 17.67
C MET A 225 -16.92 8.90 17.82
N ALA A 226 -17.32 9.56 16.72
CA ALA A 226 -18.21 10.71 16.74
C ALA A 226 -19.59 10.37 17.31
N ILE A 227 -20.14 9.21 16.95
CA ILE A 227 -21.40 8.72 17.51
C ILE A 227 -21.29 8.51 19.02
N ILE A 228 -20.20 7.89 19.49
CA ILE A 228 -19.96 7.66 20.92
C ILE A 228 -19.79 9.00 21.64
N PHE A 229 -18.95 9.89 21.11
CA PHE A 229 -18.67 11.21 21.67
C PHE A 229 -19.92 12.09 21.75
N LYS A 230 -20.83 11.98 20.78
CA LYS A 230 -22.11 12.70 20.82
C LYS A 230 -23.00 12.26 21.99
N ARG A 231 -22.92 10.99 22.40
CA ARG A 231 -23.64 10.47 23.57
C ARG A 231 -22.90 10.77 24.88
N HIS A 232 -21.58 10.73 24.84
CA HIS A 232 -20.67 10.90 25.96
C HIS A 232 -19.57 11.92 25.62
N PRO A 233 -19.84 13.23 25.71
CA PRO A 233 -18.84 14.27 25.41
C PRO A 233 -17.61 14.24 26.34
N GLU A 234 -17.71 13.53 27.47
CA GLU A 234 -16.63 13.28 28.43
C GLU A 234 -15.62 12.21 27.98
N MET A 235 -15.88 11.48 26.89
CA MET A 235 -15.00 10.43 26.40
C MET A 235 -13.61 10.99 26.06
N PRO A 236 -12.51 10.35 26.49
CA PRO A 236 -11.18 10.92 26.38
C PRO A 236 -10.55 10.65 24.99
N PHE A 237 -11.33 10.84 23.93
CA PHE A 237 -10.85 10.66 22.55
C PHE A 237 -9.91 11.79 22.14
N TYR A 238 -8.83 11.42 21.46
CA TYR A 238 -7.93 12.36 20.79
C TYR A 238 -7.50 11.79 19.44
N ASN A 239 -7.62 12.58 18.37
CA ASN A 239 -7.32 12.13 17.01
C ASN A 239 -6.09 12.83 16.43
N LEU A 240 -5.14 12.06 15.89
CA LEU A 240 -4.02 12.55 15.10
C LEU A 240 -4.30 12.26 13.62
N TYR A 241 -4.45 13.32 12.83
CA TYR A 241 -4.76 13.20 11.40
C TYR A 241 -3.54 13.43 10.51
N LYS A 242 -3.32 12.53 9.55
CA LYS A 242 -2.35 12.71 8.45
C LYS A 242 -3.05 12.99 7.12
N GLY A 243 -2.58 14.01 6.42
CA GLY A 243 -3.05 14.40 5.09
C GLY A 243 -3.06 15.90 4.84
N ASN A 244 -3.37 16.29 3.61
CA ASN A 244 -3.57 17.69 3.26
C ASN A 244 -4.91 18.17 3.84
N ALA A 245 -4.84 18.99 4.88
CA ALA A 245 -6.02 19.50 5.60
C ALA A 245 -6.92 20.35 4.69
N GLU A 246 -6.34 21.31 3.96
CA GLU A 246 -7.07 22.22 3.07
C GLU A 246 -7.94 21.48 2.04
N LYS A 247 -7.44 20.36 1.52
CA LYS A 247 -8.13 19.59 0.47
C LYS A 247 -9.12 18.56 1.01
N ASN A 248 -8.79 17.89 2.11
CA ASN A 248 -9.49 16.65 2.50
C ASN A 248 -10.24 16.75 3.83
N LEU A 249 -9.90 17.70 4.71
CA LEU A 249 -10.45 17.75 6.08
C LEU A 249 -11.95 18.04 6.07
N ALA A 250 -12.39 19.01 5.26
CA ALA A 250 -13.81 19.36 5.14
C ALA A 250 -14.65 18.17 4.65
N THR A 251 -14.19 17.47 3.61
CA THR A 251 -14.85 16.26 3.08
C THR A 251 -14.84 15.12 4.09
N PHE A 252 -13.75 14.97 4.85
CA PHE A 252 -13.65 13.98 5.91
C PHE A 252 -14.69 14.23 7.00
N PHE A 253 -14.77 15.45 7.55
CA PHE A 253 -15.75 15.79 8.58
C PHE A 253 -17.19 15.80 8.08
N ALA A 254 -17.43 16.18 6.83
CA ALA A 254 -18.76 16.08 6.24
C ALA A 254 -19.31 14.64 6.27
N PHE A 255 -18.45 13.62 6.19
CA PHE A 255 -18.83 12.22 6.32
C PHE A 255 -18.82 11.74 7.77
N THR A 256 -17.78 12.07 8.54
CA THR A 256 -17.54 11.48 9.86
C THR A 256 -18.27 12.17 11.00
N HIS A 257 -18.62 13.45 10.84
CA HIS A 257 -19.14 14.30 11.92
C HIS A 257 -18.23 14.36 13.16
N ALA A 258 -16.93 14.13 12.97
CA ALA A 258 -15.95 14.01 14.05
C ALA A 258 -15.31 15.35 14.46
N GLU A 259 -15.78 16.48 13.94
CA GLU A 259 -15.22 17.81 14.21
C GLU A 259 -15.27 18.24 15.68
N ALA A 260 -16.15 17.63 16.48
CA ALA A 260 -16.26 17.90 17.92
C ALA A 260 -15.21 17.17 18.76
N ILE A 261 -14.57 16.12 18.21
CA ILE A 261 -13.54 15.36 18.93
C ILE A 261 -12.22 16.13 18.86
N PRO A 262 -11.49 16.31 19.98
CA PRO A 262 -10.16 16.93 19.97
C PRO A 262 -9.20 16.27 18.97
N TYR A 263 -8.53 17.08 18.14
CA TYR A 263 -7.62 16.57 17.13
C TYR A 263 -6.43 17.50 16.85
N SER A 264 -5.36 16.92 16.31
CA SER A 264 -4.23 17.65 15.72
C SER A 264 -3.86 17.07 14.36
N MET A 265 -3.36 17.92 13.46
CA MET A 265 -2.70 17.43 12.24
C MET A 265 -1.28 16.94 12.61
N TYR A 266 -0.94 15.72 12.22
CA TYR A 266 0.36 15.11 12.46
C TYR A 266 0.92 14.56 11.14
N ASN A 267 1.65 15.42 10.42
CA ASN A 267 2.19 15.15 9.08
C ASN A 267 3.70 14.84 9.10
N THR A 268 4.22 14.31 10.21
CA THR A 268 5.63 13.95 10.36
C THR A 268 5.95 12.59 9.70
N GLN A 269 7.24 12.29 9.55
CA GLN A 269 7.70 10.99 9.08
C GLN A 269 7.37 9.89 10.11
N ASP A 270 7.46 10.23 11.39
CA ASP A 270 7.20 9.35 12.52
C ASP A 270 5.75 8.91 12.67
N PHE A 271 4.80 9.56 11.99
CA PHE A 271 3.39 9.14 12.00
C PHE A 271 3.21 7.65 11.69
N ILE A 272 3.95 7.11 10.71
CA ILE A 272 3.83 5.71 10.30
C ILE A 272 4.36 4.79 11.40
N THR A 273 5.55 5.11 11.94
CA THR A 273 6.17 4.41 13.06
C THR A 273 5.26 4.42 14.29
N LEU A 274 4.69 5.58 14.62
CA LEU A 274 3.79 5.78 15.75
C LEU A 274 2.47 5.02 15.58
N SER A 275 1.98 4.86 14.35
CA SER A 275 0.79 4.03 14.05
C SER A 275 1.06 2.53 14.04
N GLY A 276 2.31 2.10 14.16
CA GLY A 276 2.69 0.69 14.02
C GLY A 276 2.45 0.12 12.62
N GLY A 277 2.40 0.98 11.59
CA GLY A 277 2.13 0.61 10.19
C GLY A 277 0.66 0.42 9.83
N GLU A 278 -0.24 0.24 10.81
CA GLU A 278 -1.66 0.00 10.55
C GLU A 278 -2.51 1.28 10.77
N LEU A 279 -3.49 1.53 9.90
CA LEU A 279 -4.46 2.62 10.07
C LEU A 279 -5.90 2.12 9.92
N PRO A 280 -6.83 2.56 10.79
CA PRO A 280 -6.60 3.41 11.95
C PRO A 280 -5.88 2.64 13.07
N ALA A 281 -4.90 3.27 13.70
CA ALA A 281 -4.34 2.79 14.95
C ALA A 281 -5.09 3.45 16.10
N ILE A 282 -5.54 2.67 17.09
CA ILE A 282 -6.27 3.17 18.25
C ILE A 282 -5.62 2.61 19.50
N TYR A 283 -4.98 3.50 20.26
CA TYR A 283 -4.27 3.20 21.49
C TYR A 283 -5.07 3.67 22.70
N TRP A 284 -5.19 2.78 23.69
CA TRP A 284 -5.73 3.09 25.00
C TRP A 284 -4.52 3.40 25.86
N LEU A 285 -4.39 4.66 26.23
CA LEU A 285 -3.27 5.21 26.97
C LEU A 285 -3.65 5.42 28.43
N GLU A 286 -2.76 5.03 29.32
CA GLU A 286 -2.80 5.37 30.74
C GLU A 286 -1.44 5.92 31.16
N ASP A 287 -1.40 7.21 31.49
CA ASP A 287 -0.17 7.93 31.88
C ASP A 287 0.98 7.74 30.87
N GLY A 288 0.63 7.79 29.58
CA GLY A 288 1.58 7.68 28.47
C GLY A 288 1.96 6.24 28.07
N ASN A 289 1.42 5.23 28.76
CA ASN A 289 1.63 3.83 28.41
C ASN A 289 0.44 3.27 27.64
N VAL A 290 0.71 2.49 26.60
CA VAL A 290 -0.31 1.73 25.88
C VAL A 290 -0.73 0.54 26.72
N VAL A 291 -1.93 0.60 27.30
CA VAL A 291 -2.50 -0.50 28.09
C VAL A 291 -3.31 -1.47 27.23
N ARG A 292 -3.85 -0.99 26.10
CA ARG A 292 -4.63 -1.78 25.15
C ARG A 292 -4.57 -1.16 23.75
N THR A 293 -4.73 -1.99 22.73
CA THR A 293 -4.97 -1.54 21.35
C THR A 293 -6.30 -2.08 20.86
N SER A 294 -6.99 -1.34 19.99
CA SER A 294 -8.28 -1.77 19.42
C SER A 294 -8.38 -1.48 17.94
N GLY A 295 -9.07 -2.33 17.20
CA GLY A 295 -9.56 -1.98 15.87
C GLY A 295 -10.82 -1.12 15.94
N TYR A 296 -11.20 -0.47 14.84
CA TYR A 296 -12.45 0.30 14.80
C TYR A 296 -13.71 -0.58 14.94
N ILE A 297 -13.62 -1.85 14.54
CA ILE A 297 -14.70 -2.84 14.67
C ILE A 297 -14.90 -3.15 16.17
N ASP A 298 -13.82 -3.40 16.88
CA ASP A 298 -13.81 -3.86 18.27
C ASP A 298 -13.83 -2.71 19.30
N LEU A 299 -13.85 -1.44 18.85
CA LEU A 299 -13.97 -0.29 19.73
C LEU A 299 -15.39 -0.18 20.31
N GLU A 300 -15.67 -0.78 21.46
CA GLU A 300 -17.00 -0.78 22.06
C GLU A 300 -17.19 0.30 23.14
N GLU A 301 -18.33 1.00 23.11
CA GLU A 301 -18.67 2.07 24.06
C GLU A 301 -18.67 1.58 25.52
N GLN A 302 -19.26 0.41 25.78
CA GLN A 302 -19.32 -0.14 27.13
C GLN A 302 -17.95 -0.54 27.67
N GLU A 303 -17.06 -1.04 26.81
CA GLU A 303 -15.69 -1.33 27.21
C GLU A 303 -14.92 -0.07 27.61
N ILE A 304 -15.12 1.02 26.87
CA ILE A 304 -14.50 2.31 27.19
C ILE A 304 -15.00 2.80 28.56
N ILE A 305 -16.33 2.76 28.80
CA ILE A 305 -16.92 3.16 30.08
C ILE A 305 -16.39 2.30 31.22
N ASN A 306 -16.31 0.99 31.04
CA ASN A 306 -15.79 0.08 32.07
C ASN A 306 -14.34 0.40 32.41
N TRP A 307 -13.49 0.56 31.40
CA TRP A 307 -12.09 0.91 31.59
C TRP A 307 -11.89 2.28 32.24
N LEU A 308 -12.73 3.27 31.91
CA LEU A 308 -12.71 4.59 32.56
C LEU A 308 -13.03 4.52 34.06
N ASN A 309 -13.83 3.54 34.47
CA ASN A 309 -14.19 3.30 35.87
C ASN A 309 -13.24 2.35 36.60
N GLU A 310 -12.27 1.75 35.91
CA GLU A 310 -11.21 0.98 36.56
C GLU A 310 -10.34 1.90 37.43
N PRO A 311 -9.97 1.46 38.65
CA PRO A 311 -9.29 2.28 39.65
C PRO A 311 -7.84 2.64 39.30
#